data_AF-E0URQ5-F1
#
_entry.id   AF-E0URQ5-F1
#
_cell.length_a   1.000
_cell.length_b   1.000
_cell.length_c   1.000
_cell.angle_alpha   90.00
_cell.angle_beta   90.00
_cell.angle_gamma   90.00
#
_symmetry.space_group_name_H-M   'P 1'
#
loop_
_entity.id
_entity.type
_entity.pdbx_description
1 polymer ?
#
loop_
_entity_poly.entity_id
_entity_poly.type
_entity_poly.pdbx_seq_one_letter_code
_entity_poly.pdbx_strand_id
1 'polypeptide(L)' 'MTDAVIKELAVRKAEIEKELELLFKANMKITDWDVPEADDTEAADIILNIMEKKIHQLKSDVKAGKYENY' A
#
# COMPACT_ATOMS: atom_id res chain seq x y z
N MET A 1 22.39 -10.57 -9.51
CA MET A 1 21.95 -9.27 -8.95
C MET A 1 23.17 -8.66 -8.26
N THR A 2 23.50 -7.38 -8.47
CA THR A 2 24.72 -6.78 -7.90
C THR A 2 24.47 -6.23 -6.49
N ASP A 3 25.52 -6.01 -5.69
CA ASP A 3 25.40 -5.45 -4.33
C ASP A 3 24.77 -4.05 -4.32
N ALA A 4 25.01 -3.26 -5.38
CA ALA A 4 24.37 -1.96 -5.56
C ALA A 4 22.84 -2.08 -5.72
N VAL A 5 22.37 -3.10 -6.45
CA VAL A 5 20.93 -3.39 -6.61
C VAL A 5 20.31 -3.88 -5.31
N ILE A 6 21.03 -4.71 -4.53
CA ILE A 6 20.53 -5.18 -3.22
C ILE A 6 20.37 -4.01 -2.25
N LYS A 7 21.34 -3.09 -2.21
CA LYS A 7 21.30 -1.92 -1.33
C LYS A 7 20.23 -0.90 -1.76
N GLU A 8 20.07 -0.69 -3.06
CA GLU A 8 19.02 0.16 -3.62
C GLU A 8 17.61 -0.40 -3.34
N LEU A 9 17.42 -1.71 -3.50
CA LEU A 9 16.17 -2.38 -3.15
C LEU A 9 15.88 -2.36 -1.63
N ALA A 10 16.91 -2.37 -0.78
CA ALA A 10 16.72 -2.28 0.67
C ALA A 10 16.22 -0.90 1.13
N VAL A 11 16.74 0.19 0.53
CA VAL A 11 16.21 1.55 0.77
C VAL A 11 14.79 1.65 0.24
N ARG A 12 14.55 1.16 -0.98
CA ARG A 12 13.20 1.13 -1.57
C ARG A 12 12.21 0.33 -0.72
N LYS A 13 12.62 -0.76 -0.06
CA LYS A 13 11.76 -1.50 0.86
C LYS A 13 11.24 -0.59 1.98
N ALA A 14 12.13 0.13 2.65
CA ALA A 14 11.76 1.01 3.76
C ALA A 14 10.88 2.18 3.29
N GLU A 15 11.18 2.74 2.13
CA GLU A 15 10.36 3.80 1.52
C GLU A 15 8.97 3.30 1.13
N ILE A 16 8.87 2.14 0.48
CA ILE A 16 7.58 1.51 0.09
C ILE A 16 6.73 1.20 1.33
N GLU A 17 7.33 0.62 2.38
CA GLU A 17 6.62 0.32 3.63
C GLU A 17 6.08 1.60 4.28
N LYS A 18 6.88 2.66 4.32
CA LYS A 18 6.48 3.96 4.85
C LYS A 18 5.37 4.60 4.02
N GLU A 19 5.45 4.54 2.70
CA GLU A 19 4.43 5.10 1.81
C GLU A 19 3.08 4.40 1.96
N LEU A 20 3.08 3.07 2.10
CA LEU A 20 1.88 2.30 2.40
C LEU A 20 1.28 2.67 3.76
N GLU A 21 2.10 2.83 4.79
CA GLU A 21 1.64 3.26 6.12
C GLU A 21 1.04 4.67 6.08
N LEU A 22 1.66 5.60 5.35
CA LEU A 22 1.14 6.96 5.17
C LEU A 22 -0.21 6.97 4.45
N LEU A 23 -0.36 6.16 3.40
CA LEU A 23 -1.63 6.00 2.70
C LEU A 23 -2.71 5.45 3.65
N PHE A 24 -2.38 4.45 4.47
CA PHE A 24 -3.31 3.88 5.44
C PHE A 24 -3.77 4.93 6.46
N LYS A 25 -2.82 5.60 7.11
CA LYS A 25 -3.12 6.64 8.11
C LYS A 25 -3.90 7.82 7.56
N ALA A 26 -3.65 8.22 6.31
CA ALA A 26 -4.42 9.27 5.67
C ALA A 26 -5.90 8.90 5.52
N ASN A 27 -6.20 7.64 5.18
CA ASN A 27 -7.58 7.16 5.04
C ASN A 27 -8.27 6.94 6.39
N MET A 28 -7.54 6.49 7.42
CA MET A 28 -8.06 6.47 8.79
C MET A 28 -8.52 7.87 9.22
N LYS A 29 -7.65 8.87 9.05
CA LYS A 29 -7.94 10.25 9.44
C LYS A 29 -9.13 10.86 8.69
N ILE A 30 -9.29 10.54 7.41
CA ILE A 30 -10.46 10.96 6.61
C ILE A 30 -11.73 10.29 7.15
N THR A 31 -11.64 8.99 7.48
CA THR A 31 -12.78 8.25 8.05
C THR A 31 -13.20 8.84 9.39
N ASP A 32 -12.26 9.16 10.27
CA ASP A 32 -12.55 9.82 11.56
C ASP A 32 -13.18 11.21 11.38
N TRP A 33 -12.83 11.93 10.31
CA TRP A 33 -13.41 13.23 9.98
C TRP A 33 -14.82 13.12 9.42
N ASP A 34 -15.07 12.14 8.56
CA ASP A 34 -16.35 11.95 7.88
C ASP A 34 -17.37 11.20 8.76
N VAL A 35 -16.88 10.31 9.64
CA VAL A 35 -17.68 9.46 10.54
C VAL A 35 -17.00 9.39 11.92
N PRO A 36 -17.14 10.42 12.77
CA PRO A 36 -16.47 10.49 14.07
C PRO A 36 -16.86 9.40 15.07
N GLU A 37 -18.02 8.76 14.87
CA GLU A 37 -18.52 7.66 15.69
C GLU A 37 -18.12 6.26 15.18
N ALA A 38 -17.32 6.18 14.11
CA ALA A 38 -16.85 4.90 13.58
C ALA A 38 -16.00 4.14 14.61
N ASP A 39 -16.10 2.81 14.60
CA ASP A 39 -15.13 1.98 15.31
C ASP A 39 -13.82 1.98 14.52
N ASP A 40 -12.76 2.56 15.10
CA ASP A 40 -11.44 2.66 14.48
C ASP A 40 -10.89 1.31 14.01
N THR A 41 -11.21 0.21 14.70
CA THR A 41 -10.71 -1.12 14.37
C THR A 41 -11.42 -1.66 13.13
N GLU A 42 -12.74 -1.51 13.06
CA GLU A 42 -13.53 -1.94 11.90
C GLU A 42 -13.16 -1.11 10.65
N ALA A 43 -13.03 0.21 10.82
CA ALA A 43 -12.58 1.09 9.75
C ALA A 43 -11.18 0.71 9.24
N ALA A 44 -10.24 0.43 10.15
CA ALA A 44 -8.89 -0.01 9.80
C ALA A 44 -8.90 -1.32 9.00
N ASP A 45 -9.69 -2.32 9.41
CA ASP A 45 -9.79 -3.60 8.71
C ASP A 45 -10.33 -3.42 7.28
N ILE A 46 -11.39 -2.62 7.12
CA ILE A 46 -11.97 -2.31 5.80
C ILE A 46 -10.93 -1.61 4.90
N ILE A 47 -10.22 -0.62 5.42
CA ILE A 47 -9.19 0.11 4.65
C ILE A 47 -8.07 -0.85 4.21
N LEU A 48 -7.58 -1.70 5.11
CA LEU A 48 -6.55 -2.69 4.78
C LEU A 48 -7.04 -3.69 3.72
N ASN A 49 -8.29 -4.16 3.82
CA ASN A 49 -8.90 -5.04 2.82
C ASN A 49 -8.96 -4.39 1.42
N ILE A 50 -9.28 -3.10 1.35
CA ILE A 50 -9.28 -2.33 0.09
C ILE A 50 -7.85 -2.27 -0.49
N MET A 51 -6.86 -1.97 0.34
CA MET A 51 -5.45 -1.91 -0.08
C MET A 51 -4.94 -3.25 -0.58
N GLU A 52 -5.22 -4.33 0.15
CA GLU A 52 -4.82 -5.70 -0.23
C GLU A 52 -5.42 -6.08 -1.59
N LYS A 53 -6.72 -5.81 -1.79
CA LYS A 53 -7.38 -6.07 -3.07
C LYS A 53 -6.69 -5.33 -4.23
N LYS A 54 -6.29 -4.07 -4.04
CA LYS A 54 -5.56 -3.32 -5.07
C LYS A 54 -4.17 -3.90 -5.32
N ILE A 55 -3.45 -4.32 -4.28
CA ILE A 55 -2.15 -5.00 -4.42
C ILE A 55 -2.30 -6.31 -5.21
N HIS A 56 -3.35 -7.11 -4.96
CA HIS A 56 -3.64 -8.31 -5.74
C HIS A 56 -3.91 -8.01 -7.21
N GLN A 57 -4.62 -6.92 -7.50
CA GLN A 57 -4.81 -6.47 -8.88
C GLN A 57 -3.48 -6.07 -9.54
N LEU A 58 -2.63 -5.31 -8.85
CA LEU A 58 -1.31 -4.91 -9.37
C LEU A 58 -0.43 -6.13 -9.67
N LYS A 59 -0.42 -7.13 -8.79
CA LYS A 59 0.27 -8.41 -9.04
C LYS A 59 -0.23 -9.11 -10.30
N SER A 60 -1.54 -9.08 -10.53
CA SER A 60 -2.17 -9.66 -11.72
C SER A 60 -1.80 -8.89 -12.99
N ASP A 61 -1.79 -7.56 -12.91
CA ASP A 61 -1.42 -6.66 -14.00
C ASP A 61 0.06 -6.84 -14.42
N VAL A 62 0.96 -7.02 -13.46
CA VAL A 62 2.38 -7.37 -13.72
C VAL A 62 2.50 -8.70 -14.45
N LYS A 63 1.80 -9.73 -13.99
CA LYS A 63 1.82 -11.06 -14.66
C LYS A 63 1.23 -11.02 -16.07
N ALA A 64 0.32 -10.09 -16.33
CA ALA A 64 -0.28 -9.88 -17.64
C ALA A 64 0.56 -9.00 -18.58
N GLY A 65 1.78 -8.61 -18.17
CA GLY A 65 2.70 -7.83 -19.00
C GLY A 65 2.33 -6.35 -19.14
N LYS A 66 1.39 -5.82 -18.33
CA LYS A 66 0.93 -4.42 -18.47
C LYS A 66 2.02 -3.38 -18.21
N TYR A 67 3.14 -3.78 -17.59
CA TYR A 67 4.25 -2.90 -17.23
C TYR A 67 5.56 -3.24 -17.95
N GLU A 68 5.53 -4.05 -19.03
CA GLU A 68 6.75 -4.46 -19.75
C GLU A 68 7.53 -3.31 -20.40
N ASN A 69 6.91 -2.13 -20.55
CA ASN A 69 7.53 -0.93 -21.12
C ASN A 69 7.45 0.29 -20.18
N TYR A 70 7.41 0.05 -18.86
CA TYR A 70 7.26 1.10 -17.84
C TYR A 70 8.59 1.41 -17.13
#